data_AF-X0YU98-F1
#
_entry.id   AF-X0YU98-F1
#
_cell.length_a   1.000
_cell.length_b   1.000
_cell.length_c   1.000
_cell.angle_alpha   90.00
_cell.angle_beta   90.00
_cell.angle_gamma   90.00
#
_symmetry.space_group_name_H-M   'P 1'
#
loop_
_entity.id
_entity.type
_entity.pdbx_description
1 polymer ?
#
loop_
_entity_poly.entity_id
_entity_poly.type
_entity_poly.pdbx_seq_one_letter_code
_entity_poly.pdbx_strand_id
1 'polypeptide(L)'
;IYEYGDGLYGEADSGTTSTVTDAARTELDDELNGLLLGFTSGSNDGQWRVIEDFDAGTDTITLDVDHDALPATPAADDTYQILNKPIISTTDLNGHAQGTVSSNTMSFQMSAANGCTASPRTIIVLFKCTYSAGGVTDIKSVAWKVKVTGNP
;
A
#
# COMPACT_ATOMS: atom_id res chain seq x y z
N ILE A 1 -16.51 -2.26 12.22
CA ILE A 1 -16.62 -2.04 10.77
C ILE A 1 -15.95 -0.70 10.53
N TYR A 2 -14.70 -0.69 10.07
CA TYR A 2 -14.10 0.56 9.62
C TYR A 2 -14.72 0.84 8.26
N GLU A 3 -15.64 1.81 8.22
CA GLU A 3 -16.05 2.40 6.95
C GLU A 3 -14.76 2.96 6.33
N TYR A 4 -14.40 2.46 5.15
CA TYR A 4 -13.32 3.02 4.34
C TYR A 4 -13.81 4.41 3.91
N GLY A 5 -13.60 5.40 4.79
CA GLY A 5 -13.95 6.79 4.54
C GLY A 5 -13.20 7.27 3.31
N ASP A 6 -13.97 7.66 2.30
CA ASP A 6 -13.73 8.74 1.35
C ASP A 6 -12.23 9.08 1.19
N GLY A 7 -11.50 8.31 0.39
CA GLY A 7 -10.08 8.62 0.13
C GLY A 7 -9.92 10.02 -0.46
N LEU A 8 -8.79 10.68 -0.15
CA LEU A 8 -8.45 11.97 -0.73
C LEU A 8 -8.07 11.76 -2.19
N TYR A 9 -8.66 12.50 -3.13
CA TYR A 9 -8.32 12.41 -4.55
C TYR A 9 -7.39 13.56 -4.96
N GLY A 10 -6.58 13.32 -5.98
CA GLY A 10 -5.67 14.31 -6.56
C GLY A 10 -5.38 14.03 -8.03
N GLU A 11 -4.78 15.02 -8.68
CA GLU A 11 -4.33 14.97 -10.07
C GLU A 11 -2.84 15.35 -10.08
N ALA A 12 -1.99 14.46 -10.61
CA ALA A 12 -0.57 14.75 -10.69
C ALA A 12 -0.32 15.82 -11.75
N ASP A 13 0.52 16.81 -11.42
CA ASP A 13 1.04 17.77 -12.38
C ASP A 13 2.30 17.23 -13.07
N SER A 14 3.09 16.44 -12.33
CA SER A 14 4.30 15.78 -12.82
C SER A 14 4.82 14.76 -11.79
N GLY A 15 5.97 14.17 -12.07
CA GLY A 15 6.67 13.36 -11.08
C GLY A 15 7.88 12.64 -11.64
N THR A 16 8.40 11.74 -10.82
CA THR A 16 9.42 10.77 -11.19
C THR A 16 8.91 9.37 -10.87
N THR A 17 9.71 8.33 -11.10
CA THR A 17 9.32 6.98 -10.65
C THR A 17 9.26 6.83 -9.13
N SER A 18 9.69 7.83 -8.36
CA SER A 18 9.68 7.86 -6.89
C SER A 18 8.95 9.06 -6.31
N THR A 19 8.37 9.94 -7.12
CA THR A 19 7.70 11.15 -6.64
C THR A 19 6.45 11.48 -7.45
N VAL A 20 5.49 12.15 -6.82
CA VAL A 20 4.33 12.78 -7.45
C VAL A 20 4.31 14.24 -7.01
N THR A 21 4.18 15.17 -7.96
CA THR A 21 3.98 16.59 -7.65
C THR A 21 2.54 16.95 -8.02
N ASP A 22 1.80 17.54 -7.08
CA ASP A 22 0.41 18.00 -7.25
C ASP A 22 0.27 19.36 -6.54
N ALA A 23 0.36 20.45 -7.29
CA ALA A 23 0.31 21.82 -6.78
C ALA A 23 -1.08 22.25 -6.28
N ALA A 24 -2.11 21.41 -6.44
CA ALA A 24 -3.43 21.65 -5.87
C ALA A 24 -3.54 21.11 -4.43
N ARG A 25 -2.58 20.29 -3.98
CA ARG A 25 -2.47 19.85 -2.58
C ARG A 25 -2.12 21.03 -1.67
N THR A 26 -2.66 21.03 -0.46
CA THR A 26 -2.49 22.12 0.52
C THR A 26 -2.32 21.61 1.95
N GLU A 27 -2.09 20.31 2.10
CA GLU A 27 -1.81 19.65 3.36
C GLU A 27 -0.51 20.20 3.99
N LEU A 28 -0.32 19.99 5.29
CA LEU A 28 0.91 20.37 5.96
C LEU A 28 2.05 19.39 5.65
N ASP A 29 3.27 19.86 5.82
CA ASP A 29 4.50 19.04 5.79
C ASP A 29 4.32 17.79 6.68
N ASP A 30 4.76 16.63 6.18
CA ASP A 30 4.62 15.31 6.83
C ASP A 30 3.18 14.78 7.05
N GLU A 31 2.12 15.50 6.69
CA GLU A 31 0.74 15.11 7.03
C GLU A 31 0.28 13.83 6.32
N LEU A 32 0.85 13.54 5.15
CA LEU A 32 0.50 12.37 4.34
C LEU A 32 1.40 11.15 4.63
N ASN A 33 2.35 11.27 5.56
CA ASN A 33 3.36 10.24 5.78
C ASN A 33 2.74 8.93 6.28
N GLY A 34 3.13 7.83 5.63
CA GLY A 34 2.65 6.49 5.94
C GLY A 34 1.29 6.13 5.35
N LEU A 35 0.62 7.04 4.64
CA LEU A 35 -0.60 6.76 3.88
C LEU A 35 -0.29 6.00 2.57
N LEU A 36 -1.32 5.51 1.89
CA LEU A 36 -1.19 4.80 0.61
C LEU A 36 -1.68 5.68 -0.54
N LEU A 37 -0.82 5.93 -1.53
CA LEU A 37 -1.20 6.55 -2.79
C LEU A 37 -1.40 5.47 -3.85
N GLY A 38 -2.54 5.51 -4.54
CA GLY A 38 -2.88 4.62 -5.65
C GLY A 38 -3.31 5.40 -6.88
N PHE A 39 -2.64 5.16 -8.00
CA PHE A 39 -3.05 5.74 -9.28
C PHE A 39 -4.33 5.08 -9.78
N THR A 40 -5.26 5.90 -10.27
CA THR A 40 -6.57 5.51 -10.82
C THR A 40 -6.69 5.76 -12.32
N SER A 41 -5.65 6.31 -12.93
CA SER A 41 -5.51 6.45 -14.38
C SER A 41 -4.02 6.46 -14.79
N GLY A 42 -3.76 6.68 -16.08
CA GLY A 42 -2.42 6.85 -16.60
C GLY A 42 -1.65 5.54 -16.79
N SER A 43 -0.33 5.68 -17.02
CA SER A 43 0.55 4.52 -17.21
C SER A 43 0.82 3.74 -15.92
N ASN A 44 0.55 4.38 -14.78
CA ASN A 44 0.69 3.79 -13.45
C ASN A 44 -0.64 3.28 -12.88
N ASP A 45 -1.73 3.21 -13.66
CA ASP A 45 -3.04 2.78 -13.17
C ASP A 45 -2.98 1.45 -12.38
N GLY A 46 -3.59 1.46 -11.20
CA GLY A 46 -3.60 0.33 -10.28
C GLY A 46 -2.29 0.07 -9.53
N GLN A 47 -1.28 0.93 -9.68
CA GLN A 47 -0.07 0.90 -8.87
C GLN A 47 -0.30 1.65 -7.55
N TRP A 48 0.14 1.02 -6.46
CA TRP A 48 0.02 1.56 -5.10
C TRP A 48 1.40 1.67 -4.47
N ARG A 49 1.66 2.77 -3.76
CA ARG A 49 2.88 3.00 -2.99
C ARG A 49 2.55 3.64 -1.64
N VAL A 50 3.41 3.42 -0.66
CA VAL A 50 3.34 4.14 0.62
C VAL A 50 3.95 5.52 0.40
N ILE A 51 3.37 6.54 1.01
CA ILE A 51 3.96 7.89 1.04
C ILE A 51 5.01 7.92 2.16
N GLU A 52 6.25 8.22 1.81
CA GLU A 52 7.34 8.43 2.77
C GLU A 52 7.33 9.84 3.33
N ASP A 53 7.06 10.81 2.45
CA ASP A 53 7.16 12.23 2.77
C ASP A 53 6.18 13.06 1.91
N PHE A 54 5.72 14.19 2.43
CA PHE A 54 5.08 15.24 1.67
C PHE A 54 5.68 16.59 2.04
N ASP A 55 6.37 17.21 1.08
CA ASP A 55 6.96 18.54 1.21
C ASP A 55 5.96 19.60 0.73
N ALA A 56 5.35 20.32 1.68
CA ALA A 56 4.36 21.37 1.41
C ALA A 56 4.96 22.63 0.75
N GLY A 57 6.29 22.78 0.71
CA GLY A 57 6.97 23.86 0.01
C GLY A 57 7.11 23.63 -1.50
N THR A 58 7.08 22.37 -1.91
CA THR A 58 7.24 21.95 -3.31
C THR A 58 6.08 21.11 -3.83
N ASP A 59 5.04 20.91 -3.01
CA ASP A 59 3.87 20.08 -3.26
C ASP A 59 4.23 18.67 -3.76
N THR A 60 5.33 18.13 -3.21
CA THR A 60 5.93 16.89 -3.68
C THR A 60 5.71 15.77 -2.67
N ILE A 61 5.02 14.73 -3.13
CA ILE A 61 4.83 13.46 -2.44
C ILE A 61 5.99 12.54 -2.83
N THR A 62 6.78 12.11 -1.85
CA THR A 62 7.82 11.09 -2.01
C THR A 62 7.24 9.71 -1.71
N LEU A 63 7.51 8.75 -2.59
CA LEU A 63 6.99 7.38 -2.48
C LEU A 63 8.06 6.43 -1.95
N ASP A 64 7.64 5.49 -1.11
CA ASP A 64 8.45 4.34 -0.68
C ASP A 64 8.81 3.49 -1.90
N VAL A 65 10.09 3.53 -2.26
CA VAL A 65 10.67 2.78 -3.38
C VAL A 65 11.62 1.67 -2.92
N ASP A 66 11.69 1.38 -1.61
CA ASP A 66 12.55 0.31 -1.09
C ASP A 66 12.20 -1.05 -1.70
N HIS A 67 10.95 -1.21 -2.16
CA HIS A 67 10.43 -2.46 -2.69
C HIS A 67 10.21 -2.47 -4.20
N ASP A 68 9.81 -1.33 -4.78
CA ASP A 68 9.63 -1.17 -6.23
C ASP A 68 9.37 0.31 -6.57
N ALA A 69 10.08 0.87 -7.54
CA ALA A 69 9.75 2.18 -8.08
C ALA A 69 8.47 2.10 -8.94
N LEU A 70 7.84 3.22 -9.28
CA LEU A 70 6.76 3.22 -10.25
C LEU A 70 7.26 2.75 -11.63
N PRO A 71 6.47 1.95 -12.38
CA PRO A 71 6.86 1.48 -13.71
C PRO A 71 7.05 2.60 -14.75
N ALA A 72 6.36 3.73 -14.56
CA ALA A 72 6.47 4.92 -15.39
C ALA A 72 6.48 6.19 -14.52
N THR A 73 6.95 7.30 -15.08
CA THR A 73 6.82 8.61 -14.45
C THR A 73 5.35 9.06 -14.50
N PRO A 74 4.76 9.58 -13.41
CA PRO A 74 3.46 10.23 -13.44
C PRO A 74 3.43 11.34 -14.48
N ALA A 75 2.40 11.36 -15.33
CA ALA A 75 2.16 12.43 -16.28
C ALA A 75 1.21 13.47 -15.67
N ALA A 76 1.19 14.67 -16.27
CA ALA A 76 0.15 15.65 -15.98
C ALA A 76 -1.24 15.03 -16.21
N ASP A 77 -2.20 15.36 -15.35
CA ASP A 77 -3.58 14.87 -15.35
C ASP A 77 -3.75 13.38 -14.97
N ASP A 78 -2.69 12.69 -14.53
CA ASP A 78 -2.82 11.35 -13.96
C ASP A 78 -3.54 11.44 -12.60
N THR A 79 -4.70 10.80 -12.50
CA THR A 79 -5.53 10.81 -11.29
C THR A 79 -5.04 9.78 -10.27
N TYR A 80 -5.16 10.10 -9.00
CA TYR A 80 -4.84 9.19 -7.91
C TYR A 80 -5.76 9.37 -6.71
N GLN A 81 -5.68 8.39 -5.80
CA GLN A 81 -6.35 8.41 -4.51
C GLN A 81 -5.36 8.11 -3.37
N ILE A 82 -5.47 8.83 -2.27
CA ILE A 82 -4.78 8.58 -1.02
C ILE A 82 -5.75 7.93 -0.03
N LEU A 83 -5.34 6.80 0.52
CA LEU A 83 -6.08 6.04 1.51
C LEU A 83 -5.30 5.97 2.81
N ASN A 84 -6.03 5.98 3.93
CA ASN A 84 -5.47 5.57 5.20
C ASN A 84 -4.87 4.18 5.05
N LYS A 85 -3.62 4.02 5.51
CA LYS A 85 -2.98 2.72 5.54
C LYS A 85 -3.93 1.73 6.25
N PRO A 86 -4.27 0.59 5.64
CA PRO A 86 -5.02 -0.42 6.34
C PRO A 86 -4.19 -0.86 7.55
N ILE A 87 -4.59 -0.40 8.74
CA ILE A 87 -4.08 -0.95 9.98
C ILE A 87 -4.66 -2.35 10.04
N ILE A 88 -3.87 -3.34 9.62
CA ILE A 88 -4.16 -4.71 9.99
C ILE A 88 -3.92 -4.77 11.50
N SER A 89 -5.00 -4.64 12.26
CA SER A 89 -4.96 -4.81 13.70
C SER A 89 -4.47 -6.22 14.00
N THR A 90 -3.41 -6.35 14.81
CA THR A 90 -2.94 -7.67 15.27
C THR A 90 -4.02 -8.43 16.04
N THR A 91 -5.04 -7.72 16.53
CA THR A 91 -6.25 -8.29 17.14
C THR A 91 -7.14 -9.00 16.11
N ASP A 92 -7.20 -8.52 14.86
CA ASP A 92 -7.94 -9.19 13.77
C ASP A 92 -7.19 -10.44 13.27
N LEU A 93 -5.86 -10.46 13.40
CA LEU A 93 -5.04 -11.64 13.12
C LEU A 93 -5.19 -12.70 14.21
N ASN A 94 -5.29 -12.32 15.49
CA ASN A 94 -5.48 -13.30 16.58
C ASN A 94 -6.85 -14.01 16.55
N GLY A 95 -7.84 -13.46 15.83
CA GLY A 95 -9.14 -14.09 15.61
C GLY A 95 -9.22 -15.01 14.38
N HIS A 96 -8.29 -14.90 13.42
CA HIS A 96 -8.32 -15.65 12.15
C HIS A 96 -7.03 -16.41 11.81
N ALA A 97 -5.92 -16.17 12.52
CA ALA A 97 -4.67 -16.91 12.34
C ALA A 97 -4.62 -18.14 13.24
N GLN A 98 -5.38 -19.19 12.90
CA GLN A 98 -5.09 -20.55 13.42
C GLN A 98 -4.05 -21.25 12.54
N GLY A 99 -2.89 -20.60 12.36
CA GLY A 99 -1.77 -21.15 11.62
C GLY A 99 -0.58 -21.36 12.55
N THR A 100 -0.24 -22.62 12.82
CA THR A 100 1.03 -22.98 13.48
C THR A 100 2.19 -22.47 12.62
N VAL A 101 2.97 -21.52 13.12
CA VAL A 101 4.25 -21.14 12.52
C VAL A 101 5.23 -22.27 12.80
N SER A 102 5.48 -23.11 11.81
CA SER A 102 6.61 -24.06 11.83
C SER A 102 7.75 -23.47 11.00
N SER A 103 8.98 -23.85 11.36
CA SER A 103 10.22 -23.07 11.29
C SER A 103 10.61 -22.43 9.95
N ASN A 104 9.92 -22.71 8.84
CA ASN A 104 10.23 -22.17 7.51
C ASN A 104 8.99 -21.88 6.64
N THR A 105 7.77 -21.97 7.19
CA THR A 105 6.53 -21.74 6.43
C THR A 105 5.54 -20.93 7.24
N MET A 106 5.25 -19.71 6.78
CA MET A 106 4.12 -18.93 7.29
C MET A 106 2.89 -19.23 6.44
N SER A 107 1.98 -20.06 6.97
CA SER A 107 0.72 -20.37 6.32
C SER A 107 -0.36 -19.41 6.80
N PHE A 108 -0.83 -18.54 5.90
CA PHE A 108 -2.02 -17.73 6.13
C PHE A 108 -3.23 -18.46 5.55
N GLN A 109 -4.15 -18.89 6.41
CA GLN A 109 -5.47 -19.33 5.96
C GLN A 109 -6.36 -18.11 5.82
N MET A 110 -6.58 -17.67 4.58
CA MET A 110 -7.63 -16.71 4.25
C MET A 110 -8.90 -17.51 3.96
N SER A 111 -9.82 -17.60 4.93
CA SER A 111 -11.17 -18.05 4.63
C SER A 111 -11.90 -16.89 3.96
N ALA A 112 -12.54 -17.17 2.81
CA ALA A 112 -13.49 -16.22 2.28
C ALA A 112 -14.62 -16.06 3.31
N ALA A 113 -14.80 -14.86 3.86
CA ALA A 113 -15.98 -14.58 4.66
C ALA A 113 -17.23 -14.91 3.81
N ASN A 114 -18.18 -15.65 4.39
CA ASN A 114 -19.44 -15.96 3.73
C ASN A 114 -20.06 -14.67 3.17
N GLY A 115 -20.21 -14.57 1.85
CA GLY A 115 -20.75 -13.40 1.16
C GLY A 115 -19.75 -12.60 0.31
N CYS A 116 -18.49 -13.03 0.18
CA CYS A 116 -17.55 -12.44 -0.78
C CYS A 116 -17.84 -12.94 -2.21
N THR A 117 -19.02 -12.62 -2.74
CA THR A 117 -19.42 -12.98 -4.11
C THR A 117 -19.16 -11.81 -5.06
N ALA A 118 -18.31 -12.09 -6.05
CA ALA A 118 -18.33 -11.51 -7.41
C ALA A 118 -17.68 -10.13 -7.67
N SER A 119 -16.48 -9.85 -7.17
CA SER A 119 -15.57 -8.96 -7.90
C SER A 119 -14.10 -9.30 -7.62
N PRO A 120 -13.21 -9.34 -8.64
CA PRO A 120 -11.79 -9.55 -8.40
C PRO A 120 -11.24 -8.44 -7.50
N ARG A 121 -10.82 -8.81 -6.29
CA ARG A 121 -10.14 -7.90 -5.36
C ARG A 121 -8.67 -8.26 -5.34
N THR A 122 -7.82 -7.25 -5.44
CA THR A 122 -6.38 -7.40 -5.20
C THR A 122 -6.15 -7.25 -3.71
N ILE A 123 -5.58 -8.28 -3.08
CA ILE A 123 -5.11 -8.18 -1.70
C ILE A 123 -3.59 -8.08 -1.78
N ILE A 124 -3.07 -6.95 -1.28
CA ILE A 124 -1.63 -6.76 -1.11
C ILE A 124 -1.31 -7.21 0.31
N VAL A 125 -0.51 -8.25 0.44
CA VAL A 125 -0.02 -8.70 1.73
C VAL A 125 1.45 -8.30 1.85
N LEU A 126 1.73 -7.45 2.84
CA LEU A 126 3.08 -7.05 3.18
C LEU A 126 3.57 -7.91 4.36
N PHE A 127 4.60 -8.71 4.12
CA PHE A 127 5.28 -9.42 5.19
C PHE A 127 6.53 -8.66 5.58
N LYS A 128 6.64 -8.34 6.88
CA LYS A 128 7.89 -7.91 7.49
C LYS A 128 8.49 -9.10 8.20
N CYS A 129 9.65 -9.57 7.74
CA CYS A 129 10.42 -10.57 8.47
C CYS A 129 11.58 -9.88 9.17
N THR A 130 11.67 -10.06 10.47
CA THR A 130 12.79 -9.57 11.28
C THR A 130 13.70 -10.75 11.60
N TYR A 131 14.90 -10.75 11.05
CA TYR A 131 15.93 -11.71 11.43
C TYR A 131 16.83 -11.08 12.50
N SER A 132 17.03 -11.80 13.60
CA SER A 132 17.92 -11.40 14.69
C SER A 132 18.96 -12.50 14.92
N ALA A 133 20.22 -12.19 14.65
CA ALA A 133 21.34 -13.04 15.04
C ALA A 133 22.52 -12.17 15.49
N GLY A 134 23.09 -12.48 16.66
CA GLY A 134 24.30 -11.80 17.15
C GLY A 134 24.16 -10.29 17.39
N GLY A 135 22.95 -9.79 17.66
CA GLY A 135 22.71 -8.35 17.88
C GLY A 135 22.53 -7.52 16.60
N VAL A 136 22.55 -8.16 15.43
CA VAL A 136 22.20 -7.52 14.15
C VAL A 136 20.74 -7.83 13.85
N THR A 137 19.97 -6.78 13.55
CA THR A 137 18.59 -6.87 13.08
C THR A 137 18.57 -6.56 11.60
N ASP A 138 18.30 -7.58 10.77
CA ASP A 138 18.06 -7.37 9.34
C ASP A 138 16.55 -7.47 9.10
N ILE A 139 15.98 -6.42 8.50
CA ILE A 139 14.56 -6.34 8.18
C ILE A 139 14.43 -6.54 6.68
N LYS A 140 13.88 -7.68 6.28
CA LYS A 140 13.51 -7.93 4.89
C LYS A 140 12.00 -7.84 4.79
N SER A 141 11.53 -6.89 4.00
CA SER A 141 10.12 -6.74 3.69
C SER A 141 9.91 -7.25 2.26
N VAL A 142 8.89 -8.08 2.05
CA VAL A 142 8.56 -8.64 0.73
C VAL A 142 7.07 -8.45 0.51
N ALA A 143 6.71 -7.75 -0.56
CA ALA A 143 5.33 -7.59 -1.00
C ALA A 143 4.97 -8.68 -1.99
N TRP A 144 3.90 -9.42 -1.72
CA TRP A 144 3.37 -10.42 -2.64
C TRP A 144 2.00 -9.95 -3.16
N LYS A 145 1.87 -9.86 -4.49
CA LYS A 145 0.59 -9.56 -5.13
C LYS A 145 -0.20 -10.87 -5.25
N VAL A 146 -1.21 -11.06 -4.42
CA VAL A 146 -2.10 -12.22 -4.50
C VAL A 146 -3.36 -11.82 -5.27
N LYS A 147 -3.52 -12.38 -6.46
CA LYS A 147 -4.76 -12.25 -7.23
C LYS A 147 -5.75 -13.31 -6.76
N VAL A 148 -6.78 -12.89 -6.01
CA VAL A 148 -7.89 -13.78 -5.67
C VAL A 148 -8.82 -13.84 -6.87
N THR A 149 -8.88 -15.01 -7.51
CA THR A 149 -9.88 -15.28 -8.54
C THR A 149 -11.04 -16.02 -7.89
N GLY A 150 -12.25 -15.48 -8.02
CA GLY A 150 -13.45 -16.21 -7.64
C GLY A 150 -13.62 -17.41 -8.57
N ASN A 151 -14.00 -18.56 -8.03
CA ASN A 151 -14.54 -19.64 -8.84
C ASN A 151 -15.92 -19.18 -9.34
N PRO A 152 -16.26 -19.33 -10.63
CA PRO A 152 -17.59 -18.99 -11.15
C PRO A 152 -18.72 -19.76 -10.43
#